data_AF-A0A1Y6BYE3-F1
#
_entry.id   AF-A0A1Y6BYE3-F1
#
_cell.length_a   1.000
_cell.length_b   1.000
_cell.length_c   1.000
_cell.angle_alpha   90.00
_cell.angle_beta   90.00
_cell.angle_gamma   90.00
#
_symmetry.space_group_name_H-M   'P 1'
#
loop_
_entity.id
_entity.type
_entity.pdbx_description
1 polymer ?
#
loop_
_entity_poly.entity_id
_entity_poly.type
_entity_poly.pdbx_seq_one_letter_code
_entity_poly.pdbx_strand_id
1 'polypeptide(L)'
;MTDQTDFENLLPTITAIASDKLKTSAVPIGVYAQEAEDLQQWAQKDIVQLQGAGLPENALSELAARTGALREAEARWQTQYRARREATAKWQQQSPGAYEQRDYLLRAFRFAFRKNADLLKTVAKISEGQSHADMIQDLATLAAQGKQQPELLNSIKFDNTRLTQAATLADEMATLLAEANGDKLEQNDARLVRDQAFIYLKEWVDEIRACGKYVFFDNEQRLKGYISAYRRTRSLNSAAAARAQEAVETAEA
;
A
#
# COMPACT_ATOMS: atom_id res chain seq x y z
N MET A 1 -5.17 0.90 26.54
CA MET A 1 -5.75 0.20 25.36
C MET A 1 -4.65 0.14 24.32
N THR A 2 -4.63 -0.89 23.47
CA THR A 2 -3.64 -0.99 22.40
C THR A 2 -4.20 -0.33 21.14
N ASP A 3 -3.32 0.18 20.27
CA ASP A 3 -3.70 0.77 18.97
C ASP A 3 -4.63 -0.16 18.16
N GLN A 4 -4.41 -1.48 18.25
CA GLN A 4 -5.25 -2.48 17.62
C GLN A 4 -6.69 -2.51 18.19
N THR A 5 -6.85 -2.50 19.52
CA THR A 5 -8.17 -2.49 20.14
C THR A 5 -8.92 -1.20 19.81
N ASP A 6 -8.22 -0.06 19.79
CA ASP A 6 -8.83 1.23 19.43
C ASP A 6 -9.29 1.22 17.96
N PHE A 7 -8.49 0.66 17.06
CA PHE A 7 -8.86 0.47 15.66
C PHE A 7 -10.11 -0.41 15.49
N GLU A 8 -10.13 -1.58 16.12
CA GLU A 8 -11.25 -2.54 16.01
C GLU A 8 -12.56 -1.93 16.51
N ASN A 9 -12.51 -1.20 17.63
CA ASN A 9 -13.68 -0.54 18.20
C ASN A 9 -14.20 0.61 17.32
N LEU A 10 -13.30 1.37 16.70
CA LEU A 10 -13.64 2.55 15.89
C LEU A 10 -13.89 2.21 14.41
N LEU A 11 -13.58 1.00 13.97
CA LEU A 11 -13.67 0.59 12.56
C LEU A 11 -15.07 0.83 11.94
N PRO A 12 -16.20 0.52 12.59
CA PRO A 12 -17.52 0.78 12.03
C PRO A 12 -17.76 2.28 11.77
N THR A 13 -17.29 3.14 12.68
CA THR A 13 -17.41 4.60 12.54
C THR A 13 -16.49 5.14 11.45
N ILE A 14 -15.25 4.66 11.39
CA ILE A 14 -14.25 5.05 10.39
C ILE A 14 -14.75 4.69 8.98
N THR A 15 -15.20 3.45 8.78
CA THR A 15 -15.66 2.96 7.47
C THR A 15 -16.94 3.62 6.99
N ALA A 16 -17.77 4.16 7.89
CA ALA A 16 -18.97 4.92 7.54
C ALA A 16 -18.69 6.32 6.97
N ILE A 17 -17.44 6.82 7.05
CA ILE A 17 -17.07 8.12 6.50
C ILE A 17 -17.07 8.04 4.97
N ALA A 18 -17.95 8.81 4.33
CA ALA A 18 -18.10 8.81 2.88
C ALA A 18 -16.81 9.19 2.15
N SER A 19 -16.53 8.49 1.04
CA SER A 19 -15.29 8.61 0.28
C SER A 19 -15.09 9.97 -0.40
N ASP A 20 -16.18 10.69 -0.67
CA ASP A 20 -16.19 12.04 -1.23
C ASP A 20 -15.67 13.11 -0.26
N LYS A 21 -15.65 12.81 1.05
CA LYS A 21 -15.09 13.69 2.09
C LYS A 21 -13.59 13.47 2.31
N LEU A 22 -13.00 12.47 1.66
CA LEU A 22 -11.60 12.11 1.91
C LEU A 22 -10.65 13.15 1.36
N LYS A 23 -9.74 13.57 2.22
CA LYS A 23 -8.62 14.45 1.87
C LYS A 23 -7.35 13.75 2.27
N THR A 24 -6.40 13.67 1.34
CA THR A 24 -5.07 13.17 1.65
C THR A 24 -4.37 14.10 2.63
N SER A 25 -3.76 13.53 3.66
CA SER A 25 -2.98 14.32 4.61
C SER A 25 -1.78 14.98 3.90
N ALA A 26 -1.64 16.29 4.06
CA ALA A 26 -0.46 17.04 3.61
C ALA A 26 0.76 16.85 4.53
N VAL A 27 0.60 16.11 5.62
CA VAL A 27 1.62 15.75 6.62
C VAL A 27 1.77 14.23 6.63
N PRO A 28 2.98 13.66 6.69
CA PRO A 28 3.15 12.22 6.84
C PRO A 28 2.33 11.68 8.03
N ILE A 29 1.62 10.56 7.85
CA ILE A 29 0.66 10.06 8.84
C ILE A 29 1.31 9.77 10.19
N GLY A 30 2.50 9.17 10.21
CA GLY A 30 3.25 8.96 11.45
C GLY A 30 3.60 10.25 12.19
N VAL A 31 3.92 11.32 11.45
CA VAL A 31 4.17 12.66 12.06
C VAL A 31 2.86 13.25 12.58
N TYR A 32 1.77 13.12 11.84
CA TYR A 32 0.47 13.65 12.26
C TYR A 32 -0.06 12.95 13.53
N ALA A 33 0.08 11.63 13.60
CA ALA A 33 -0.28 10.85 14.79
C ALA A 33 0.60 11.25 15.99
N GLN A 34 1.90 11.46 15.80
CA GLN A 34 2.77 11.97 16.88
C GLN A 34 2.36 13.38 17.33
N GLU A 35 2.05 14.28 16.40
CA GLU A 35 1.56 15.62 16.76
C GLU A 35 0.23 15.57 17.52
N ALA A 36 -0.62 14.55 17.30
CA ALA A 36 -1.85 14.36 18.05
C ALA A 36 -1.59 13.93 19.50
N GLU A 37 -0.62 13.03 19.74
CA GLU A 37 -0.18 12.71 21.11
C GLU A 37 0.39 13.92 21.82
N ASP A 38 1.28 14.65 21.15
CA ASP A 38 1.89 15.84 21.73
C ASP A 38 0.79 16.84 22.10
N LEU A 39 -0.18 17.05 21.20
CA LEU A 39 -1.36 17.89 21.45
C LEU A 39 -2.17 17.41 22.66
N GLN A 40 -2.37 16.11 22.83
CA GLN A 40 -3.04 15.55 23.99
C GLN A 40 -2.30 15.92 25.29
N GLN A 41 -0.97 15.78 25.30
CA GLN A 41 -0.13 16.09 26.47
C GLN A 41 -0.15 17.59 26.82
N TRP A 42 -0.24 18.46 25.81
CA TRP A 42 -0.45 19.89 26.02
C TRP A 42 -1.84 20.17 26.59
N ALA A 43 -2.88 19.68 25.92
CA ALA A 43 -4.26 19.91 26.28
C ALA A 43 -4.62 19.35 27.66
N GLN A 44 -4.02 18.24 28.09
CA GLN A 44 -4.23 17.69 29.43
C GLN A 44 -3.80 18.65 30.54
N LYS A 45 -2.76 19.45 30.31
CA LYS A 45 -2.27 20.46 31.28
C LYS A 45 -3.12 21.72 31.31
N ASP A 46 -3.92 21.92 30.26
CA ASP A 46 -4.73 23.11 30.00
C ASP A 46 -6.23 22.80 30.02
N ILE A 47 -6.62 21.60 30.49
CA ILE A 47 -7.96 21.06 30.28
C ILE A 47 -9.05 21.96 30.89
N VAL A 48 -8.79 22.57 32.04
CA VAL A 48 -9.75 23.46 32.70
C VAL A 48 -10.07 24.67 31.82
N GLN A 49 -9.04 25.30 31.23
CA GLN A 49 -9.24 26.45 30.35
C GLN A 49 -9.91 26.04 29.04
N LEU A 50 -9.51 24.89 28.47
CA LEU A 50 -10.09 24.40 27.22
C LEU A 50 -11.56 24.01 27.38
N GLN A 51 -11.93 23.35 28.48
CA GLN A 51 -13.32 23.05 28.81
C GLN A 51 -14.13 24.32 29.06
N GLY A 52 -13.54 25.32 29.73
CA GLY A 52 -14.14 26.63 29.90
C GLY A 52 -14.45 27.35 28.58
N ALA A 53 -13.71 27.03 27.51
CA ALA A 53 -13.95 27.51 26.15
C ALA A 53 -14.83 26.58 25.30
N GLY A 54 -15.41 25.53 25.90
CA GLY A 54 -16.39 24.65 25.26
C GLY A 54 -15.83 23.32 24.72
N LEU A 55 -14.57 22.97 25.02
CA LEU A 55 -14.04 21.65 24.64
C LEU A 55 -14.77 20.55 25.43
N PRO A 56 -15.36 19.53 24.76
CA PRO A 56 -16.05 18.43 25.45
C PRO A 56 -15.14 17.62 26.36
N GLU A 57 -15.70 17.09 27.46
CA GLU A 57 -14.93 16.33 28.47
C GLU A 57 -14.26 15.08 27.90
N ASN A 58 -14.89 14.42 26.92
CA ASN A 58 -14.37 13.23 26.28
C ASN A 58 -13.36 13.52 25.15
N ALA A 59 -13.08 14.79 24.83
CA ALA A 59 -12.25 15.13 23.68
C ALA A 59 -10.84 14.52 23.74
N LEU A 60 -10.21 14.50 24.92
CA LEU A 60 -8.86 13.95 25.06
C LEU A 60 -8.81 12.42 25.04
N SER A 61 -9.82 11.74 25.59
CA SER A 61 -9.92 10.28 25.51
C SER A 61 -10.22 9.82 24.09
N GLU A 62 -11.12 10.53 23.40
CA GLU A 62 -11.44 10.28 21.99
C GLU A 62 -10.23 10.56 21.09
N LEU A 63 -9.48 11.64 21.36
CA LEU A 63 -8.26 11.96 20.61
C LEU A 63 -7.24 10.81 20.69
N ALA A 64 -7.00 10.24 21.88
CA ALA A 64 -6.09 9.10 22.04
C ALA A 64 -6.59 7.88 21.25
N ALA A 65 -7.85 7.48 21.42
CA ALA A 65 -8.40 6.32 20.72
C ALA A 65 -8.33 6.48 19.19
N ARG A 66 -8.68 7.67 18.67
CA ARG A 66 -8.57 7.96 17.24
C ARG A 66 -7.12 7.98 16.74
N THR A 67 -6.17 8.38 17.59
CA THR A 67 -4.73 8.35 17.27
C THR A 67 -4.22 6.91 17.16
N GLY A 68 -4.59 6.05 18.11
CA GLY A 68 -4.29 4.61 18.05
C GLY A 68 -4.88 3.96 16.80
N ALA A 69 -6.15 4.23 16.50
CA ALA A 69 -6.79 3.73 15.30
C ALA A 69 -6.09 4.16 13.99
N LEU A 70 -5.66 5.42 13.88
CA LEU A 70 -4.91 5.89 12.71
C LEU A 70 -3.54 5.19 12.57
N ARG A 71 -2.82 4.96 13.68
CA ARG A 71 -1.53 4.26 13.65
C ARG A 71 -1.66 2.83 13.16
N GLU A 72 -2.64 2.10 13.68
CA GLU A 72 -2.91 0.73 13.26
C GLU A 72 -3.32 0.68 11.77
N ALA A 73 -4.18 1.61 11.33
CA ALA A 73 -4.57 1.70 9.92
C ALA A 73 -3.36 1.97 8.99
N GLU A 74 -2.46 2.88 9.38
CA GLU A 74 -1.22 3.15 8.66
C GLU A 74 -0.29 1.93 8.64
N ALA A 75 -0.15 1.22 9.76
CA ALA A 75 0.68 0.02 9.86
C ALA A 75 0.18 -1.11 8.93
N ARG A 76 -1.13 -1.34 8.90
CA ARG A 76 -1.77 -2.31 7.98
C ARG A 76 -1.54 -1.93 6.53
N TRP A 77 -1.78 -0.66 6.18
CA TRP A 77 -1.53 -0.16 4.83
C TRP A 77 -0.06 -0.29 4.41
N GLN A 78 0.89 0.09 5.28
CA GLN A 78 2.33 -0.03 5.01
C GLN A 78 2.76 -1.48 4.78
N THR A 79 2.25 -2.41 5.58
CA THR A 79 2.54 -3.85 5.45
C THR A 79 2.09 -4.36 4.09
N GLN A 80 0.84 -4.08 3.71
CA GLN A 80 0.30 -4.47 2.40
C GLN A 80 1.05 -3.81 1.24
N TYR A 81 1.35 -2.50 1.37
CA TYR A 81 2.07 -1.75 0.35
C TYR A 81 3.47 -2.33 0.09
N ARG A 82 4.20 -2.66 1.16
CA ARG A 82 5.55 -3.28 1.05
C ARG A 82 5.48 -4.66 0.44
N ALA A 83 4.59 -5.52 0.92
CA ALA A 83 4.41 -6.86 0.37
C ALA A 83 4.13 -6.83 -1.13
N ARG A 84 3.22 -5.93 -1.57
CA ARG A 84 2.93 -5.75 -3.00
C ARG A 84 4.14 -5.26 -3.79
N ARG A 85 4.89 -4.27 -3.25
CA ARG A 85 6.10 -3.75 -3.89
C ARG A 85 7.15 -4.83 -4.09
N GLU A 86 7.36 -5.66 -3.08
CA GLU A 86 8.28 -6.80 -3.14
C GLU A 86 7.81 -7.85 -4.14
N ALA A 87 6.53 -8.23 -4.11
CA ALA A 87 5.94 -9.17 -5.07
C ALA A 87 6.03 -8.65 -6.51
N THR A 88 5.77 -7.36 -6.73
CA THR A 88 5.90 -6.72 -8.06
C THR A 88 7.35 -6.75 -8.54
N ALA A 89 8.33 -6.48 -7.66
CA ALA A 89 9.74 -6.55 -8.02
C ALA A 89 10.17 -7.98 -8.36
N LYS A 90 9.77 -8.97 -7.56
CA LYS A 90 10.01 -10.39 -7.83
C LYS A 90 9.35 -10.82 -9.14
N TRP A 91 8.12 -10.39 -9.42
CA TRP A 91 7.43 -10.68 -10.67
C TRP A 91 8.20 -10.14 -11.88
N GLN A 92 8.66 -8.90 -11.83
CA GLN A 92 9.46 -8.30 -12.89
C GLN A 92 10.77 -9.05 -13.13
N GLN A 93 11.37 -9.60 -12.07
CA GLN A 93 12.59 -10.40 -12.17
C GLN A 93 12.34 -11.80 -12.75
N GLN A 94 11.27 -12.49 -12.32
CA GLN A 94 11.04 -13.91 -12.65
C GLN A 94 10.22 -14.12 -13.94
N SER A 95 9.30 -13.20 -14.26
CA SER A 95 8.41 -13.36 -15.40
C SER A 95 9.11 -13.56 -16.74
N PRO A 96 10.25 -12.90 -17.07
CA PRO A 96 10.94 -13.17 -18.33
C PRO A 96 11.34 -14.64 -18.48
N GLY A 97 11.86 -15.26 -17.41
CA GLY A 97 12.25 -16.68 -17.42
C GLY A 97 11.06 -17.63 -17.57
N ALA A 98 9.91 -17.27 -17.00
CA ALA A 98 8.67 -18.04 -17.17
C ALA A 98 8.16 -17.99 -18.62
N TYR A 99 8.20 -16.82 -19.25
CA TYR A 99 7.88 -16.66 -20.67
C TYR A 99 8.85 -17.46 -21.56
N GLU A 100 10.16 -17.39 -21.30
CA GLU A 100 11.16 -18.16 -22.04
C GLU A 100 10.93 -19.67 -21.94
N GLN A 101 10.62 -20.18 -20.73
CA GLN A 101 10.32 -21.59 -20.53
C GLN A 101 9.06 -22.00 -21.28
N ARG A 102 8.00 -21.19 -21.25
CA ARG A 102 6.76 -21.45 -22.01
C ARG A 102 7.07 -21.54 -23.51
N ASP A 103 7.80 -20.56 -24.04
CA ASP A 103 8.10 -20.48 -25.47
C ASP A 103 9.01 -21.64 -25.91
N TYR A 104 9.96 -22.05 -25.06
CA TYR A 104 10.76 -23.25 -25.27
C TYR A 104 9.88 -24.50 -25.35
N LEU A 105 8.96 -24.70 -24.40
CA LEU A 105 8.06 -25.85 -24.39
C LEU A 105 7.15 -25.87 -25.62
N LEU A 106 6.56 -24.74 -25.99
CA LEU A 106 5.75 -24.61 -27.20
C LEU A 106 6.54 -25.02 -28.45
N ARG A 107 7.78 -24.54 -28.59
CA ARG A 107 8.66 -24.94 -29.70
C ARG A 107 8.97 -26.43 -29.70
N ALA A 108 9.32 -27.00 -28.54
CA ALA A 108 9.62 -28.42 -28.40
C ALA A 108 8.40 -29.28 -28.75
N PHE A 109 7.22 -28.92 -28.27
CA PHE A 109 5.98 -29.65 -28.50
C PHE A 109 5.55 -29.57 -29.96
N ARG A 110 5.62 -28.39 -30.59
CA ARG A 110 5.35 -28.23 -32.04
C ARG A 110 6.24 -29.15 -32.87
N PHE A 111 7.51 -29.30 -32.50
CA PHE A 111 8.42 -30.19 -33.22
C PHE A 111 8.18 -31.67 -32.90
N ALA A 112 8.02 -32.04 -31.62
CA ALA A 112 7.76 -33.42 -31.21
C ALA A 112 6.46 -33.95 -31.82
N PHE A 113 5.41 -33.13 -31.85
CA PHE A 113 4.08 -33.50 -32.32
C PHE A 113 3.86 -33.22 -33.81
N ARG A 114 4.89 -32.83 -34.58
CA ARG A 114 4.80 -32.42 -36.00
C ARG A 114 4.08 -33.41 -36.93
N LYS A 115 3.99 -34.69 -36.55
CA LYS A 115 3.32 -35.76 -37.30
C LYS A 115 1.93 -36.11 -36.77
N ASN A 116 1.44 -35.41 -35.75
CA ASN A 116 0.16 -35.65 -35.11
C ASN A 116 -0.67 -34.34 -35.13
N ALA A 117 -1.61 -34.27 -36.08
CA ALA A 117 -2.37 -33.05 -36.34
C ALA A 117 -3.24 -32.61 -35.16
N ASP A 118 -3.80 -33.56 -34.40
CA ASP A 118 -4.67 -33.24 -33.27
C ASP A 118 -3.87 -32.67 -32.09
N LEU A 119 -2.71 -33.25 -31.79
CA LEU A 119 -1.79 -32.70 -30.79
C LEU A 119 -1.28 -31.31 -31.17
N LEU A 120 -1.02 -31.05 -32.46
CA LEU A 120 -0.65 -29.71 -32.92
C LEU A 120 -1.77 -28.69 -32.73
N LYS A 121 -3.04 -29.05 -32.99
CA LYS A 121 -4.18 -28.17 -32.72
C LYS A 121 -4.29 -27.83 -31.23
N THR A 122 -4.08 -28.82 -30.35
CA THR A 122 -4.05 -28.58 -28.90
C THR A 122 -2.95 -27.60 -28.52
N VAL A 123 -1.73 -27.77 -29.03
CA VAL A 123 -0.60 -26.86 -28.75
C VAL A 123 -0.86 -25.45 -29.31
N ALA A 124 -1.51 -25.33 -30.48
CA ALA A 124 -1.88 -24.04 -31.04
C ALA A 124 -2.86 -23.30 -30.13
N LYS A 125 -3.91 -24.00 -29.67
CA LYS A 125 -4.94 -23.46 -28.78
C LYS A 125 -4.38 -22.98 -27.44
N ILE A 126 -3.39 -23.71 -26.88
CA ILE A 126 -2.68 -23.28 -25.67
C ILE A 126 -2.07 -21.89 -25.92
N SER A 127 -1.36 -21.70 -27.04
CA SER A 127 -0.64 -20.44 -27.32
C SER A 127 -1.50 -19.26 -27.83
N GLU A 128 -2.83 -19.32 -27.81
CA GLU A 128 -3.69 -18.23 -28.31
C GLU A 128 -3.71 -17.00 -27.39
N GLY A 129 -3.54 -17.21 -26.08
CA GLY A 129 -3.56 -16.17 -25.07
C GLY A 129 -2.25 -15.36 -24.98
N GLN A 130 -2.35 -14.12 -24.47
CA GLN A 130 -1.20 -13.21 -24.33
C GLN A 130 -1.07 -12.59 -22.92
N SER A 131 -2.02 -12.83 -22.03
CA SER A 131 -1.98 -12.30 -20.67
C SER A 131 -0.99 -13.05 -19.78
N HIS A 132 -0.73 -12.51 -18.59
CA HIS A 132 0.06 -13.20 -17.56
C HIS A 132 -0.64 -14.47 -17.06
N ALA A 133 -1.97 -14.44 -16.97
CA ALA A 133 -2.76 -15.61 -16.59
C ALA A 133 -2.66 -16.71 -17.67
N ASP A 134 -2.68 -16.32 -18.95
CA ASP A 134 -2.49 -17.26 -20.07
C ASP A 134 -1.12 -17.92 -20.00
N MET A 135 -0.04 -17.16 -19.78
CA MET A 135 1.31 -17.72 -19.64
C MET A 135 1.41 -18.77 -18.53
N ILE A 136 0.80 -18.51 -17.37
CA ILE A 136 0.76 -19.44 -16.23
C ILE A 136 -0.02 -20.71 -16.60
N GLN A 137 -1.20 -20.54 -17.21
CA GLN A 137 -2.04 -21.66 -17.63
C GLN A 137 -1.35 -22.48 -18.72
N ASP A 138 -0.63 -21.86 -19.64
CA ASP A 138 0.11 -22.52 -20.70
C ASP A 138 1.21 -23.42 -20.12
N LEU A 139 2.00 -22.91 -19.16
CA LEU A 139 3.02 -23.70 -18.47
C LEU A 139 2.43 -24.94 -17.80
N ALA A 140 1.33 -24.78 -17.05
CA ALA A 140 0.65 -25.89 -16.38
C ALA A 140 0.08 -26.90 -17.40
N THR A 141 -0.55 -26.42 -18.47
CA THR A 141 -1.18 -27.26 -19.49
C THR A 141 -0.14 -28.02 -20.31
N LEU A 142 0.96 -27.36 -20.70
CA LEU A 142 2.07 -28.01 -21.42
C LEU A 142 2.75 -29.06 -20.54
N ALA A 143 2.96 -28.78 -19.25
CA ALA A 143 3.49 -29.75 -18.30
C ALA A 143 2.61 -31.01 -18.22
N ALA A 144 1.29 -30.85 -18.10
CA ALA A 144 0.34 -31.96 -18.07
C ALA A 144 0.30 -32.73 -19.40
N GLN A 145 0.23 -32.02 -20.53
CA GLN A 145 0.17 -32.61 -21.87
C GLN A 145 1.45 -33.39 -22.20
N GLY A 146 2.62 -32.88 -21.81
CA GLY A 146 3.90 -33.55 -22.03
C GLY A 146 4.00 -34.88 -21.28
N LYS A 147 3.49 -34.92 -20.04
CA LYS A 147 3.47 -36.14 -19.23
C LYS A 147 2.57 -37.24 -19.83
N GLN A 148 1.55 -36.86 -20.60
CA GLN A 148 0.70 -37.81 -21.32
C GLN A 148 1.32 -38.32 -22.62
N GLN A 149 2.34 -37.65 -23.16
CA GLN A 149 2.97 -37.96 -24.45
C GLN A 149 4.50 -38.13 -24.34
N PRO A 150 5.02 -38.95 -23.39
CA PRO A 150 6.44 -39.02 -23.11
C PRO A 150 7.25 -39.59 -24.28
N GLU A 151 6.69 -40.54 -25.03
CA GLU A 151 7.40 -41.19 -26.16
C GLU A 151 7.72 -40.20 -27.29
N LEU A 152 6.76 -39.32 -27.62
CA LEU A 152 6.94 -38.31 -28.66
C LEU A 152 8.00 -37.28 -28.26
N LEU A 153 8.03 -36.88 -26.99
CA LEU A 153 9.06 -35.98 -26.46
C LEU A 153 10.44 -36.66 -26.39
N ASN A 154 10.49 -37.92 -25.96
CA ASN A 154 11.74 -38.70 -25.91
C ASN A 154 12.37 -38.88 -27.31
N SER A 155 11.55 -38.98 -28.36
CA SER A 155 12.02 -39.12 -29.74
C SER A 155 12.89 -37.95 -30.22
N ILE A 156 12.75 -36.78 -29.59
CA ILE A 156 13.54 -35.57 -29.88
C ILE A 156 14.60 -35.29 -28.81
N LYS A 157 14.87 -36.25 -27.92
CA LYS A 157 15.78 -36.13 -26.77
C LYS A 157 15.40 -34.96 -25.85
N PHE A 158 14.11 -34.73 -25.68
CA PHE A 158 13.61 -33.71 -24.77
C PHE A 158 13.94 -34.06 -23.31
N ASP A 159 14.29 -33.04 -22.54
CA ASP A 159 14.54 -33.17 -21.09
C ASP A 159 13.22 -33.10 -20.32
N ASN A 160 12.72 -34.26 -19.89
CA ASN A 160 11.46 -34.36 -19.15
C ASN A 160 11.46 -33.63 -17.80
N THR A 161 12.63 -33.31 -17.21
CA THR A 161 12.68 -32.53 -15.97
C THR A 161 12.05 -31.14 -16.14
N ARG A 162 12.07 -30.61 -17.37
CA ARG A 162 11.46 -29.33 -17.73
C ARG A 162 9.94 -29.31 -17.57
N LEU A 163 9.25 -30.46 -17.65
CA LEU A 163 7.82 -30.54 -17.40
C LEU A 163 7.49 -30.34 -15.93
N THR A 164 8.32 -30.91 -15.04
CA THR A 164 8.19 -30.69 -13.59
C THR A 164 8.50 -29.25 -13.25
N GLN A 165 9.59 -28.69 -13.79
CA GLN A 165 9.96 -27.29 -13.61
C GLN A 165 8.84 -26.34 -14.08
N ALA A 166 8.20 -26.61 -15.22
CA ALA A 166 7.13 -25.77 -15.73
C ALA A 166 5.87 -25.81 -14.86
N ALA A 167 5.52 -26.98 -14.29
CA ALA A 167 4.41 -27.07 -13.35
C ALA A 167 4.70 -26.28 -12.07
N THR A 168 5.88 -26.46 -11.47
CA THR A 168 6.30 -25.71 -10.29
C THR A 168 6.34 -24.20 -10.56
N LEU A 169 6.90 -23.80 -11.70
CA LEU A 169 6.96 -22.40 -12.10
C LEU A 169 5.57 -21.80 -12.32
N ALA A 170 4.61 -22.57 -12.84
CA ALA A 170 3.22 -22.10 -12.96
C ALA A 170 2.61 -21.80 -11.58
N ASP A 171 2.79 -22.68 -10.59
CA ASP A 171 2.27 -22.49 -9.23
C ASP A 171 2.92 -21.29 -8.51
N GLU A 172 4.25 -21.17 -8.63
CA GLU A 172 5.02 -20.04 -8.08
C GLU A 172 4.57 -18.72 -8.69
N MET A 173 4.45 -18.67 -10.03
CA MET A 173 4.04 -17.47 -10.75
C MET A 173 2.56 -17.12 -10.49
N ALA A 174 1.68 -18.11 -10.32
CA ALA A 174 0.29 -17.87 -9.94
C ALA A 174 0.19 -17.16 -8.58
N THR A 175 0.92 -17.67 -7.59
CA THR A 175 0.98 -17.08 -6.25
C THR A 175 1.55 -15.67 -6.31
N LEU A 176 2.68 -15.50 -7.00
CA LEU A 176 3.35 -14.22 -7.13
C LEU A 176 2.52 -13.16 -7.88
N LEU A 177 1.79 -13.58 -8.92
CA LEU A 177 0.88 -12.71 -9.65
C LEU A 177 -0.27 -12.25 -8.76
N ALA A 178 -0.81 -13.15 -7.92
CA ALA A 178 -1.86 -12.81 -6.96
C ALA A 178 -1.36 -11.79 -5.93
N GLU A 179 -0.17 -12.00 -5.35
CA GLU A 179 0.45 -11.06 -4.41
C GLU A 179 0.79 -9.70 -5.04
N ALA A 180 1.32 -9.69 -6.27
CA ALA A 180 1.70 -8.47 -6.97
C ALA A 180 0.48 -7.66 -7.43
N ASN A 181 -0.57 -8.36 -7.88
CA ASN A 181 -1.84 -7.73 -8.19
C ASN A 181 -2.56 -7.26 -6.93
N GLY A 182 -2.35 -7.97 -5.81
CA GLY A 182 -2.78 -7.67 -4.45
C GLY A 182 -4.25 -7.27 -4.44
N ASP A 183 -5.14 -8.25 -4.22
CA ASP A 183 -6.60 -8.15 -4.35
C ASP A 183 -7.08 -6.71 -4.52
N LYS A 184 -7.32 -6.29 -5.77
CA LYS A 184 -7.56 -4.88 -6.12
C LYS A 184 -8.73 -4.27 -5.33
N LEU A 185 -9.56 -5.12 -4.74
CA LEU A 185 -10.62 -4.79 -3.79
C LEU A 185 -10.05 -4.40 -2.41
N GLU A 186 -9.24 -5.24 -1.77
CA GLU A 186 -8.69 -5.00 -0.41
C GLU A 186 -7.70 -3.82 -0.32
N GLN A 187 -6.96 -3.52 -1.39
CA GLN A 187 -5.98 -2.43 -1.35
C GLN A 187 -6.59 -1.04 -1.42
N ASN A 188 -7.72 -0.91 -2.11
CA ASN A 188 -8.52 0.31 -1.94
C ASN A 188 -8.97 0.37 -0.48
N ASP A 189 -9.38 -0.75 0.11
CA ASP A 189 -9.91 -0.75 1.47
C ASP A 189 -8.88 -0.31 2.53
N ALA A 190 -7.66 -0.86 2.56
CA ALA A 190 -6.72 -0.48 3.63
C ALA A 190 -6.26 0.99 3.55
N ARG A 191 -6.00 1.50 2.33
CA ARG A 191 -5.68 2.91 2.13
C ARG A 191 -6.88 3.81 2.42
N LEU A 192 -8.07 3.40 1.98
CA LEU A 192 -9.32 4.11 2.22
C LEU A 192 -9.61 4.21 3.71
N VAL A 193 -9.54 3.10 4.44
CA VAL A 193 -9.73 3.03 5.89
C VAL A 193 -8.72 3.91 6.62
N ARG A 194 -7.45 3.93 6.18
CA ARG A 194 -6.46 4.87 6.71
C ARG A 194 -6.85 6.32 6.46
N ASP A 195 -7.25 6.67 5.25
CA ASP A 195 -7.64 8.04 4.90
C ASP A 195 -8.92 8.47 5.66
N GLN A 196 -9.85 7.54 5.88
CA GLN A 196 -11.03 7.73 6.74
C GLN A 196 -10.62 7.94 8.21
N ALA A 197 -9.72 7.11 8.74
CA ALA A 197 -9.21 7.24 10.11
C ALA A 197 -8.49 8.58 10.31
N PHE A 198 -7.79 9.05 9.28
CA PHE A 198 -7.16 10.38 9.30
C PHE A 198 -8.21 11.50 9.39
N ILE A 199 -9.26 11.46 8.58
CA ILE A 199 -10.36 12.43 8.66
C ILE A 199 -11.02 12.39 10.04
N TYR A 200 -11.26 11.19 10.57
CA TYR A 200 -11.85 11.02 11.89
C TYR A 200 -10.99 11.60 13.01
N LEU A 201 -9.68 11.35 13.01
CA LEU A 201 -8.76 11.98 13.97
C LEU A 201 -8.70 13.50 13.78
N LYS A 202 -8.76 13.97 12.54
CA LYS A 202 -8.62 15.38 12.19
C LYS A 202 -9.70 16.25 12.81
N GLU A 203 -10.92 15.75 12.99
CA GLU A 203 -11.99 16.47 13.68
C GLU A 203 -11.56 16.96 15.07
N TRP A 204 -11.06 16.05 15.92
CA TRP A 204 -10.60 16.42 17.25
C TRP A 204 -9.31 17.24 17.27
N VAL A 205 -8.37 16.92 16.37
CA VAL A 205 -7.13 17.69 16.27
C VAL A 205 -7.42 19.15 15.90
N ASP A 206 -8.34 19.38 14.96
CA ASP A 206 -8.73 20.73 14.56
C ASP A 206 -9.47 21.45 15.68
N GLU A 207 -10.43 20.79 16.32
CA GLU A 207 -11.24 21.38 17.40
C GLU A 207 -10.37 21.79 18.60
N ILE A 208 -9.50 20.89 19.07
CA ILE A 208 -8.60 21.16 20.20
C ILE A 208 -7.62 22.28 19.84
N ARG A 209 -7.10 22.30 18.62
CA ARG A 209 -6.22 23.40 18.16
C ARG A 209 -6.97 24.72 18.03
N ALA A 210 -8.22 24.72 17.58
CA ALA A 210 -9.03 25.93 17.51
C ALA A 210 -9.31 26.49 18.91
N CYS A 211 -9.75 25.63 19.83
CA CYS A 211 -9.98 25.99 21.23
C CYS A 211 -8.70 26.52 21.90
N GLY A 212 -7.58 25.80 21.79
CA GLY A 212 -6.31 26.26 22.37
C GLY A 212 -5.78 27.55 21.77
N LYS A 213 -5.97 27.80 20.46
CA LYS A 213 -5.62 29.09 19.84
C LYS A 213 -6.47 30.23 20.36
N TYR A 214 -7.75 29.99 20.61
CA TYR A 214 -8.65 30.98 21.18
C TYR A 214 -8.30 31.29 22.64
N VAL A 215 -8.09 30.26 23.46
CA VAL A 215 -7.78 30.39 24.89
C VAL A 215 -6.41 31.05 25.13
N PHE A 216 -5.40 30.71 24.33
CA PHE A 216 -4.02 31.14 24.54
C PHE A 216 -3.53 32.15 23.49
N PHE A 217 -4.44 32.95 22.92
CA PHE A 217 -4.11 33.88 21.84
C PHE A 217 -3.04 34.92 22.22
N ASP A 218 -2.97 35.32 23.49
CA ASP A 218 -2.01 36.28 24.05
C ASP A 218 -0.80 35.62 24.72
N ASN A 219 -0.78 34.29 24.81
CA ASN A 219 0.29 33.52 25.45
C ASN A 219 1.06 32.70 24.42
N GLU A 220 2.07 33.31 23.80
CA GLU A 220 2.90 32.67 22.77
C GLU A 220 3.55 31.36 23.23
N GLN A 221 3.95 31.28 24.51
CA GLN A 221 4.59 30.09 25.06
C GLN A 221 3.65 28.89 25.12
N ARG A 222 2.35 29.12 25.33
CA ARG A 222 1.32 28.06 25.29
C ARG A 222 0.81 27.83 23.88
N LEU A 223 0.60 28.89 23.10
CA LEU A 223 0.06 28.84 21.74
C LEU A 223 0.85 27.90 20.82
N LYS A 224 2.17 27.81 21.01
CA LYS A 224 3.04 26.90 20.23
C LYS A 224 2.66 25.42 20.33
N GLY A 225 1.98 24.99 21.39
CA GLY A 225 1.48 23.62 21.57
C GLY A 225 0.23 23.32 20.74
N TYR A 226 -0.49 24.35 20.30
CA TYR A 226 -1.74 24.25 19.54
C TYR A 226 -1.56 24.54 18.04
N ILE A 227 -0.32 24.50 17.56
CA ILE A 227 0.05 24.69 16.16
C ILE A 227 0.93 23.52 15.71
N SER A 228 0.66 22.99 14.51
CA SER A 228 1.47 21.93 13.90
C SER A 228 2.95 22.33 13.85
N ALA A 229 3.81 21.54 14.49
CA ALA A 229 5.25 21.71 14.48
C ALA A 229 5.80 21.46 13.06
N TYR A 230 5.32 20.40 12.40
CA TYR A 230 5.73 20.03 11.05
C TYR A 230 5.52 21.17 10.05
N ARG A 231 4.34 21.81 10.07
CA ARG A 231 4.05 22.93 9.15
C ARG A 231 4.91 24.15 9.44
N ARG A 232 5.19 24.45 10.71
CA ARG A 232 6.08 25.55 11.09
C ARG A 232 7.50 25.32 10.60
N THR A 233 8.07 24.14 10.89
CA THR A 233 9.43 23.78 10.44
C THR A 233 9.53 23.82 8.91
N ARG A 234 8.53 23.29 8.20
CA ARG A 234 8.51 23.32 6.73
C ARG A 234 8.46 24.75 6.18
N SER A 235 7.66 25.62 6.77
CA SER A 235 7.57 27.04 6.39
C SER A 235 8.87 27.80 6.63
N LEU A 236 9.56 27.51 7.74
CA LEU A 236 10.86 28.12 8.05
C LEU A 236 11.92 27.69 7.04
N ASN A 237 11.96 26.40 6.70
CA ASN A 237 12.91 25.87 5.71
C ASN A 237 12.65 26.45 4.31
N SER A 238 11.39 26.58 3.89
CA SER A 238 11.08 27.22 2.60
C SER A 238 11.47 28.70 2.58
N ALA A 239 11.25 29.43 3.67
CA ALA A 239 11.65 30.83 3.77
C ALA A 239 13.19 31.00 3.77
N ALA A 240 13.91 30.09 4.42
CA ALA A 240 15.37 30.07 4.40
C ALA A 240 15.91 29.75 3.00
N ALA A 241 15.31 28.79 2.29
CA ALA A 241 15.68 28.45 0.92
C ALA A 241 15.43 29.62 -0.05
N ALA A 242 14.29 30.31 0.06
CA ALA A 242 13.99 31.49 -0.76
C ALA A 242 14.98 32.63 -0.52
N ARG A 243 15.32 32.93 0.74
CA ARG A 243 16.33 33.94 1.08
C ARG A 243 17.73 33.58 0.57
N ALA A 244 18.08 32.29 0.56
CA ALA A 244 19.36 31.83 0.02
C ALA A 244 19.41 31.99 -1.51
N GLN A 245 18.31 31.76 -2.21
CA GLN A 245 18.21 31.99 -3.66
C GLN A 245 18.30 33.47 -4.01
N GLU A 246 17.58 34.34 -3.30
CA GLU A 246 17.67 35.79 -3.47
C GLU A 246 19.10 36.30 -3.21
N ALA A 247 19.79 35.79 -2.18
CA ALA A 247 21.17 36.16 -1.88
C ALA A 247 22.15 35.76 -3.00
N VAL A 248 21.94 34.61 -3.65
CA VAL A 248 22.76 34.17 -4.80
C VAL A 248 22.48 35.04 -6.03
N GLU A 249 21.22 35.34 -6.34
CA GLU A 249 20.86 36.20 -7.48
C GLU A 249 21.37 37.64 -7.32
N THR A 250 21.36 38.18 -6.09
CA THR A 250 21.93 39.52 -5.82
C THR A 250 23.47 39.56 -5.81
N ALA A 251 24.14 38.41 -5.69
CA ALA A 251 25.61 38.32 -5.73
C ALA A 251 26.15 38.11 -7.16
N GLU A 252 25.30 37.66 -8.09
CA GLU A 252 25.63 37.45 -9.51
C GLU A 252 25.24 38.63 -10.43
N ALA A 253 24.60 39.67 -9.88
CA ALA A 253 24.20 40.91 -10.57
C ALA A 253 25.14 42.09 -10.23
#